data_AF-A0A966V2M7-F1
#
_entry.id   AF-A0A966V2M7-F1
#
_cell.length_a   1.000
_cell.length_b   1.000
_cell.length_c   1.000
_cell.angle_alpha   90.00
_cell.angle_beta   90.00
_cell.angle_gamma   90.00
#
_symmetry.space_group_name_H-M   'P 1'
#
loop_
_entity.id
_entity.type
_entity.pdbx_description
1 polymer ?
#
loop_
_entity_poly.entity_id
_entity_poly.type
_entity_poly.pdbx_seq_one_letter_code
_entity_poly.pdbx_strand_id
1 'polypeptide(L)'
;GAVDLVIQVESPGAVSRGMQRVGRAGHQVGQPSIGKMFPKHRHDLLEAAIVSKRMMTGEIESTRFLRNPLDVLAQQIVAHVAMNPQITRGALATLLRRCANFADLSDDVLTNVLDLLSGRYPSQEFAELKPRLVWDRIEDTLRAREGAQRLAVTNGGTIPDRGLFGVFLPDGTRVGELDEEMVYETRPGETFILGASTWRIEDITFDRVTVSPAPGQQGKMPFWHGDGPGRPLELGRAFGEFIRTIRERDGASAYDELVGRHGLDDLAARNVVQYLAEQAEATGSVPSDRTIVVERFRDDLGDWRVCIHSPFGTPVHAPWAMAIQHRLSTRFEVPVDTM
;
A
#
# COMPACT_ATOMS: atom_id res chain seq x y z
N GLY A 1 -26.70 17.90 -7.87
CA GLY A 1 -25.92 18.42 -9.02
C GLY A 1 -26.53 17.95 -10.33
N ALA A 2 -25.91 18.29 -11.46
CA ALA A 2 -26.33 17.84 -12.80
C ALA A 2 -25.81 16.43 -13.17
N VAL A 3 -24.87 15.90 -12.40
CA VAL A 3 -24.36 14.53 -12.58
C VAL A 3 -25.41 13.54 -12.11
N ASP A 4 -25.87 12.68 -13.00
CA ASP A 4 -26.91 11.67 -12.80
C ASP A 4 -26.38 10.23 -12.88
N LEU A 5 -25.17 10.04 -13.43
CA LEU A 5 -24.49 8.75 -13.54
C LEU A 5 -22.98 8.88 -13.26
N VAL A 6 -22.44 7.91 -12.52
CA VAL A 6 -20.99 7.70 -12.36
C VAL A 6 -20.59 6.40 -13.03
N ILE A 7 -19.53 6.44 -13.84
CA ILE A 7 -18.92 5.27 -14.45
C ILE A 7 -17.60 4.99 -13.71
N GLN A 8 -17.48 3.79 -13.15
CA GLN A 8 -16.31 3.30 -12.45
C GLN A 8 -15.66 2.21 -13.30
N VAL A 9 -14.50 2.52 -13.88
CA VAL A 9 -13.67 1.51 -14.56
C VAL A 9 -12.75 0.90 -13.52
N GLU A 10 -12.63 -0.43 -13.50
CA GLU A 10 -11.93 -1.21 -12.47
C GLU A 10 -12.62 -1.18 -11.09
N SER A 11 -12.39 -2.19 -10.26
CA SER A 11 -12.76 -2.14 -8.85
C SER A 11 -12.17 -0.88 -8.20
N PRO A 12 -12.93 -0.15 -7.37
CA PRO A 12 -12.38 0.99 -6.63
C PRO A 12 -11.41 0.57 -5.52
N GLY A 13 -11.19 -0.74 -5.30
CA GLY A 13 -10.26 -1.29 -4.32
C GLY A 13 -10.67 -1.10 -2.86
N ALA A 14 -11.78 -0.40 -2.60
CA ALA A 14 -12.40 -0.21 -1.29
C ALA A 14 -13.87 0.22 -1.47
N VAL A 15 -14.73 -0.25 -0.58
CA VAL A 15 -16.17 0.06 -0.52
C VAL A 15 -16.38 1.54 -0.27
N SER A 16 -15.69 2.11 0.72
CA SER A 16 -15.75 3.54 1.05
C SER A 16 -15.39 4.44 -0.14
N ARG A 17 -14.33 4.10 -0.89
CA ARG A 17 -13.94 4.80 -2.13
C ARG A 17 -15.04 4.71 -3.20
N GLY A 18 -15.61 3.52 -3.39
CA GLY A 18 -16.73 3.29 -4.31
C GLY A 18 -17.95 4.14 -3.96
N MET A 19 -18.37 4.15 -2.69
CA MET A 19 -19.51 4.95 -2.20
C MET A 19 -19.27 6.45 -2.41
N GLN A 20 -18.09 6.97 -2.08
CA GLN A 20 -17.77 8.38 -2.28
C GLN A 20 -17.78 8.79 -3.76
N ARG A 21 -17.30 7.91 -4.66
CA ARG A 21 -17.31 8.15 -6.11
C ARG A 21 -18.73 8.14 -6.66
N VAL A 22 -19.50 7.08 -6.39
CA VAL A 22 -20.87 6.93 -6.89
C VAL A 22 -21.81 7.97 -6.28
N GLY A 23 -21.59 8.40 -5.03
CA GLY A 23 -22.33 9.48 -4.37
C GLY A 23 -22.20 10.87 -5.03
N ARG A 24 -21.39 11.01 -6.08
CA ARG A 24 -21.36 12.20 -6.94
C ARG A 24 -22.53 12.23 -7.92
N ALA A 25 -23.10 11.09 -8.29
CA ALA A 25 -24.32 10.99 -9.08
C ALA A 25 -25.55 11.21 -8.20
N GLY A 26 -26.53 11.94 -8.72
CA GLY A 26 -27.78 12.19 -8.00
C GLY A 26 -27.55 12.98 -6.70
N HIS A 27 -26.55 13.85 -6.65
CA HIS A 27 -26.13 14.58 -5.44
C HIS A 27 -27.18 15.65 -5.03
N GLN A 28 -28.32 15.19 -4.55
CA GLN A 28 -29.49 15.93 -4.07
C GLN A 28 -30.16 15.07 -2.98
N VAL A 29 -30.80 15.71 -2.00
CA VAL A 29 -31.47 14.99 -0.92
C VAL A 29 -32.60 14.11 -1.48
N GLY A 30 -32.59 12.83 -1.13
CA GLY A 30 -33.61 11.86 -1.54
C GLY A 30 -33.49 11.31 -2.97
N GLN A 31 -32.48 11.74 -3.74
CA GLN A 31 -32.21 11.18 -5.06
C GLN A 31 -31.29 9.95 -4.96
N PRO A 32 -31.57 8.85 -5.69
CA PRO A 32 -30.67 7.71 -5.73
C PRO A 32 -29.39 8.03 -6.51
N SER A 33 -28.25 7.56 -6.01
CA SER A 33 -26.99 7.62 -6.73
C SER A 33 -26.83 6.42 -7.67
N ILE A 34 -26.69 6.67 -8.97
CA ILE A 34 -26.55 5.61 -9.98
C ILE A 34 -25.06 5.48 -10.36
N GLY A 35 -24.53 4.26 -10.21
CA GLY A 35 -23.16 3.91 -10.60
C GLY A 35 -23.15 2.67 -11.49
N LYS A 36 -22.29 2.67 -12.52
CA LYS A 36 -22.00 1.48 -13.34
C LYS A 36 -20.51 1.12 -13.23
N MET A 37 -20.22 -0.12 -12.85
CA MET A 37 -18.85 -0.62 -12.75
C MET A 37 -18.49 -1.47 -13.97
N PHE A 38 -17.31 -1.23 -14.55
CA PHE A 38 -16.79 -1.95 -15.70
C PHE A 38 -15.46 -2.60 -15.32
N PRO A 39 -15.46 -3.92 -15.02
CA PRO A 39 -14.24 -4.63 -14.70
C PRO A 39 -13.31 -4.77 -15.92
N LYS A 40 -12.00 -4.71 -15.71
CA LYS A 40 -10.97 -4.82 -16.76
C LYS A 40 -10.65 -6.28 -17.12
N HIS A 41 -10.81 -7.20 -16.19
CA HIS A 41 -10.55 -8.62 -16.36
C HIS A 41 -11.39 -9.47 -15.41
N ARG A 42 -11.38 -10.80 -15.61
CA ARG A 42 -12.25 -11.74 -14.87
C ARG A 42 -12.04 -11.72 -13.35
N HIS A 43 -10.80 -11.55 -12.88
CA HIS A 43 -10.53 -11.40 -11.45
C HIS A 43 -11.05 -10.08 -10.87
N ASP A 44 -10.91 -8.97 -11.60
CA ASP A 44 -11.43 -7.66 -11.20
C ASP A 44 -12.97 -7.67 -11.13
N LEU A 45 -13.63 -8.47 -11.96
CA LEU A 45 -15.07 -8.69 -11.88
C LEU A 45 -15.50 -9.30 -10.54
N LEU A 46 -14.72 -10.23 -9.98
CA LEU A 46 -15.00 -10.77 -8.65
C LEU A 46 -14.95 -9.68 -7.58
N GLU A 47 -13.98 -8.78 -7.68
CA GLU A 47 -13.79 -7.71 -6.70
C GLU A 47 -14.88 -6.65 -6.82
N ALA A 48 -15.19 -6.23 -8.06
CA ALA A 48 -16.30 -5.33 -8.35
C ALA A 48 -17.64 -5.89 -7.85
N ALA A 49 -17.88 -7.20 -7.99
CA ALA A 49 -19.10 -7.86 -7.51
C ALA A 49 -19.27 -7.80 -5.99
N ILE A 50 -18.21 -8.05 -5.22
CA ILE A 50 -18.29 -7.95 -3.74
C ILE A 50 -18.34 -6.49 -3.28
N VAL A 51 -17.59 -5.59 -3.93
CA VAL A 51 -17.59 -4.16 -3.59
C VAL A 51 -18.96 -3.56 -3.85
N SER A 52 -19.57 -3.84 -5.01
CA SER A 52 -20.94 -3.41 -5.35
C SER A 52 -21.95 -3.84 -4.29
N LYS A 53 -21.94 -5.13 -3.91
CA LYS A 53 -22.81 -5.65 -2.84
C LYS A 53 -22.61 -4.89 -1.53
N ARG A 54 -21.36 -4.72 -1.09
CA ARG A 54 -21.05 -4.04 0.17
C ARG A 54 -21.40 -2.56 0.16
N MET A 55 -21.31 -1.90 -0.99
CA MET A 55 -21.79 -0.53 -1.16
C MET A 55 -23.30 -0.44 -0.95
N MET A 56 -24.07 -1.41 -1.47
CA MET A 56 -25.52 -1.48 -1.28
C MET A 56 -25.92 -1.81 0.17
N THR A 57 -25.13 -2.62 0.89
CA THR A 57 -25.40 -2.98 2.30
C THR A 57 -24.78 -2.03 3.33
N GLY A 58 -23.98 -1.04 2.89
CA GLY A 58 -23.31 -0.08 3.77
C GLY A 58 -22.14 -0.67 4.57
N GLU A 59 -21.59 -1.81 4.15
CA GLU A 59 -20.47 -2.50 4.79
C GLU A 59 -19.12 -1.88 4.38
N ILE A 60 -18.84 -0.67 4.87
CA ILE A 60 -17.57 0.02 4.66
C ILE A 60 -16.47 -0.51 5.60
N GLU A 61 -15.21 -0.37 5.17
CA GLU A 61 -14.06 -0.80 5.96
C GLU A 61 -13.91 -0.01 7.26
N SER A 62 -13.44 -0.69 8.30
CA SER A 62 -13.07 -0.03 9.56
C SER A 62 -11.88 0.91 9.38
N THR A 63 -11.99 2.15 9.90
CA THR A 63 -10.88 3.11 9.92
C THR A 63 -10.15 3.04 11.25
N ARG A 64 -8.82 3.05 11.21
CA ARG A 64 -7.95 3.12 12.38
C ARG A 64 -7.00 4.29 12.22
N PHE A 65 -6.80 5.06 13.29
CA PHE A 65 -5.74 6.06 13.32
C PHE A 65 -4.42 5.40 13.74
N LEU A 66 -3.31 5.92 13.22
CA LEU A 66 -1.99 5.51 13.65
C LEU A 66 -1.71 6.04 15.06
N ARG A 67 -1.27 5.14 15.96
CA ARG A 67 -0.83 5.53 17.30
C ARG A 67 0.64 5.89 17.27
N ASN A 68 0.96 7.04 17.86
CA ASN A 68 2.31 7.57 18.01
C ASN A 68 3.15 7.60 16.72
N PRO A 69 2.67 8.18 15.59
CA PRO A 69 3.52 8.43 14.42
C PRO A 69 4.59 9.48 14.76
N LEU A 70 5.80 9.02 15.12
CA LEU A 70 6.83 9.86 15.74
C LEU A 70 7.50 10.84 14.76
N ASP A 71 7.48 10.51 13.47
CA ASP A 71 7.87 11.37 12.36
C ASP A 71 6.94 12.58 12.22
N VAL A 72 5.62 12.35 12.18
CA VAL A 72 4.59 13.40 12.18
C VAL A 72 4.67 14.20 13.47
N LEU A 73 4.88 13.54 14.61
CA LEU A 73 5.10 14.20 15.90
C LEU A 73 6.29 15.17 15.82
N ALA A 74 7.43 14.72 15.31
CA ALA A 74 8.64 15.52 15.21
C ALA A 74 8.42 16.77 14.33
N GLN A 75 7.77 16.60 13.17
CA GLN A 75 7.40 17.71 12.28
C GLN A 75 6.51 18.73 13.00
N GLN A 76 5.47 18.27 13.71
CA GLN A 76 4.53 19.15 14.40
C GLN A 76 5.16 19.85 15.61
N ILE A 77 6.07 19.19 16.34
CA ILE A 77 6.82 19.84 17.44
C ILE A 77 7.68 20.97 16.87
N VAL A 78 8.43 20.73 15.78
CA VAL A 78 9.26 21.78 15.16
C VAL A 78 8.41 22.98 14.73
N ALA A 79 7.27 22.74 14.07
CA ALA A 79 6.35 23.80 13.67
C ALA A 79 5.80 24.57 14.88
N HIS A 80 5.36 23.86 15.92
CA HIS A 80 4.77 24.47 17.10
C HIS A 80 5.78 25.33 17.89
N VAL A 81 6.98 24.81 18.14
CA VAL A 81 8.04 25.53 18.87
C VAL A 81 8.58 26.70 18.06
N ALA A 82 8.58 26.61 16.72
CA ALA A 82 8.95 27.74 15.87
C ALA A 82 8.00 28.93 15.99
N MET A 83 6.74 28.70 16.37
CA MET A 83 5.74 29.75 16.56
C MET A 83 5.49 30.14 18.01
N ASN A 84 5.88 29.29 18.95
CA ASN A 84 5.70 29.50 20.38
C ASN A 84 7.05 29.32 21.07
N PRO A 85 7.93 30.35 21.05
CA PRO A 85 9.24 30.24 21.68
C PRO A 85 9.08 30.06 23.20
N GLN A 86 10.00 29.30 23.81
CA GLN A 86 10.08 29.08 25.27
C GLN A 86 8.91 28.28 25.87
N ILE A 87 8.32 27.36 25.10
CA ILE A 87 7.36 26.39 25.64
C ILE A 87 8.08 25.36 26.53
N THR A 88 7.49 25.03 27.68
CA THR A 88 8.01 23.96 28.54
C THR A 88 7.68 22.58 27.96
N ARG A 89 8.54 21.58 28.17
CA ARG A 89 8.26 20.21 27.76
C ARG A 89 6.94 19.70 28.35
N GLY A 90 6.64 20.02 29.61
CA GLY A 90 5.39 19.60 30.26
C GLY A 90 4.12 20.17 29.60
N ALA A 91 4.16 21.44 29.20
CA ALA A 91 3.05 22.06 28.47
C ALA A 91 2.89 21.43 27.08
N LEU A 92 4.00 21.18 26.38
CA LEU A 92 4.01 20.49 25.09
C LEU A 92 3.43 19.07 25.21
N ALA A 93 3.84 18.28 26.20
CA ALA A 93 3.33 16.94 26.44
C ALA A 93 1.82 16.93 26.69
N THR A 94 1.34 17.89 27.49
CA THR A 94 -0.10 18.07 27.77
C THR A 94 -0.88 18.40 26.50
N LEU A 95 -0.34 19.26 25.64
CA LEU A 95 -0.96 19.61 24.36
C LEU A 95 -1.02 18.39 23.43
N LEU A 96 0.10 17.69 23.26
CA LEU A 96 0.22 16.54 22.37
C LEU A 96 -0.76 15.42 22.75
N ARG A 97 -0.86 15.09 24.04
CA ARG A 97 -1.73 14.02 24.55
C ARG A 97 -3.24 14.32 24.43
N ARG A 98 -3.62 15.55 24.06
CA ARG A 98 -5.03 15.86 23.69
C ARG A 98 -5.40 15.37 22.29
N CYS A 99 -4.40 15.08 21.45
CA CYS A 99 -4.62 14.49 20.13
C CYS A 99 -4.76 12.96 20.25
N ALA A 100 -5.79 12.39 19.60
CA ALA A 100 -6.08 10.96 19.66
C ALA A 100 -4.87 10.08 19.28
N ASN A 101 -4.09 10.50 18.27
CA ASN A 101 -2.90 9.78 17.80
C ASN A 101 -1.79 9.70 18.86
N PHE A 102 -1.73 10.64 19.80
CA PHE A 102 -0.66 10.76 20.80
C PHE A 102 -1.18 10.66 22.25
N ALA A 103 -2.42 10.22 22.45
CA ALA A 103 -3.04 10.12 23.76
C ALA A 103 -2.24 9.22 24.73
N ASP A 104 -1.66 8.16 24.18
CA ASP A 104 -0.83 7.18 24.90
C ASP A 104 0.69 7.46 24.77
N LEU A 105 1.10 8.65 24.33
CA LEU A 105 2.52 8.98 24.12
C LEU A 105 3.26 9.02 25.47
N SER A 106 4.20 8.09 25.69
CA SER A 106 4.98 8.04 26.92
C SER A 106 5.99 9.19 27.01
N ASP A 107 6.39 9.54 28.23
CA ASP A 107 7.40 10.56 28.48
C ASP A 107 8.78 10.17 27.93
N ASP A 108 9.12 8.88 27.94
CA ASP A 108 10.38 8.39 27.38
C ASP A 108 10.43 8.57 25.87
N VAL A 109 9.35 8.22 25.17
CA VAL A 109 9.27 8.39 23.72
C VAL A 109 9.30 9.86 23.34
N LEU A 110 8.58 10.73 24.06
CA LEU A 110 8.66 12.17 23.86
C LEU A 110 10.09 12.69 24.10
N THR A 111 10.78 12.21 25.14
CA THR A 111 12.16 12.58 25.42
C THR A 111 13.08 12.21 24.26
N ASN A 112 12.96 10.99 23.74
CA ASN A 112 13.79 10.52 22.64
C ASN A 112 13.57 11.34 21.35
N VAL A 113 12.33 11.73 21.06
CA VAL A 113 12.03 12.61 19.90
C VAL A 113 12.65 14.00 20.10
N LEU A 114 12.57 14.56 21.31
CA LEU A 114 13.16 15.86 21.60
C LEU A 114 14.70 15.81 21.65
N ASP A 115 15.30 14.71 22.11
CA ASP A 115 16.74 14.43 22.02
C ASP A 115 17.20 14.46 20.56
N LEU A 116 16.52 13.70 19.69
CA LEU A 116 16.77 13.69 18.25
C LEU A 116 16.68 15.10 17.65
N LEU A 117 15.60 15.84 17.92
CA LEU A 117 15.38 17.18 17.37
C LEU A 117 16.36 18.23 17.89
N SER A 118 16.95 18.00 19.07
CA SER A 118 17.95 18.88 19.69
C SER A 118 19.40 18.54 19.32
N GLY A 119 19.61 17.39 18.65
CA GLY A 119 20.91 16.97 18.12
C GLY A 119 21.67 16.01 19.03
N ARG A 120 20.98 15.32 19.93
CA ARG A 120 21.55 14.27 20.78
C ARG A 120 21.28 12.91 20.15
N TYR A 121 22.29 12.35 19.51
CA TYR A 121 22.19 11.06 18.83
C TYR A 121 22.88 9.95 19.63
N PRO A 122 22.37 8.71 19.57
CA PRO A 122 23.00 7.56 20.22
C PRO A 122 24.28 7.06 19.52
N SER A 123 24.52 7.45 18.26
CA SER A 123 25.71 7.05 17.49
C SER A 123 26.21 8.18 16.56
N GLN A 124 27.43 8.05 16.07
CA GLN A 124 28.03 8.98 15.08
C GLN A 124 27.45 8.82 13.67
N GLU A 125 26.74 7.73 13.38
CA GLU A 125 26.08 7.49 12.07
C GLU A 125 25.03 8.55 11.75
N PHE A 126 24.57 9.29 12.75
CA PHE A 126 23.58 10.36 12.62
C PHE A 126 24.19 11.77 12.61
N ALA A 127 25.52 11.91 12.53
CA ALA A 127 26.20 13.20 12.59
C ALA A 127 25.79 14.18 11.45
N GLU A 128 25.31 13.64 10.33
CA GLU A 128 24.82 14.44 9.19
C GLU A 128 23.45 15.09 9.46
N LEU A 129 22.70 14.59 10.45
CA LEU A 129 21.39 15.12 10.79
C LEU A 129 21.51 16.51 11.43
N LYS A 130 20.78 17.46 10.85
CA LYS A 130 20.73 18.84 11.35
C LYS A 130 19.66 18.97 12.43
N PRO A 131 20.03 19.26 13.69
CA PRO A 131 19.04 19.53 14.74
C PRO A 131 18.20 20.76 14.38
N ARG A 132 16.94 20.76 14.81
CA ARG A 132 15.95 21.81 14.51
C ARG A 132 15.54 22.62 15.73
N LEU A 133 15.81 22.10 16.92
CA LEU A 133 15.48 22.71 18.19
C LEU A 133 16.73 22.89 19.06
N VAL A 134 16.57 23.69 20.10
CA VAL A 134 17.44 23.72 21.28
C VAL A 134 16.54 23.46 22.49
N TRP A 135 16.95 22.52 23.33
CA TRP A 135 16.25 22.19 24.56
C TRP A 135 17.15 22.55 25.75
N ASP A 136 16.72 23.54 26.52
CA ASP A 136 17.30 23.85 27.82
C ASP A 136 16.79 22.84 28.84
N ARG A 137 17.70 22.03 29.41
CA ARG A 137 17.35 20.98 30.37
C ARG A 137 17.23 21.47 31.81
N ILE A 138 17.78 22.65 32.09
CA ILE A 138 17.73 23.24 33.43
C ILE A 138 16.35 23.88 33.60
N GLU A 139 15.94 24.69 32.62
CA GLU A 139 14.64 25.37 32.61
C GLU A 139 13.51 24.51 31.99
N ASP A 140 13.85 23.35 31.42
CA ASP A 140 12.96 22.43 30.69
C ASP A 140 12.14 23.12 29.57
N THR A 141 12.79 24.03 28.84
CA THR A 141 12.17 24.83 27.78
C THR A 141 12.75 24.54 26.40
N LEU A 142 11.89 24.62 25.39
CA LEU A 142 12.22 24.38 23.99
C LEU A 142 12.21 25.70 23.22
N ARG A 143 13.21 25.88 22.35
CA ARG A 143 13.27 26.96 21.36
C ARG A 143 13.66 26.42 20.00
N ALA A 144 13.15 27.06 18.95
CA ALA A 144 13.52 26.72 17.59
C ALA A 144 14.94 27.20 17.26
N ARG A 145 15.65 26.46 16.41
CA ARG A 145 16.87 26.95 15.76
C ARG A 145 16.51 27.85 14.58
N GLU A 146 17.47 28.64 14.14
CA GLU A 146 17.33 29.48 12.96
C GLU A 146 16.93 28.64 11.73
N GLY A 147 15.97 29.15 10.96
CA GLY A 147 15.45 28.47 9.77
C GLY A 147 14.40 27.38 10.03
N ALA A 148 14.14 26.98 11.28
CA ALA A 148 13.15 25.94 11.60
C ALA A 148 11.72 26.32 11.17
N GLN A 149 11.33 27.59 11.32
CA GLN A 149 10.03 28.08 10.85
C GLN A 149 9.89 27.94 9.33
N ARG A 150 10.90 28.41 8.59
CA ARG A 150 10.91 28.30 7.12
C ARG A 150 10.80 26.84 6.70
N LEU A 151 11.59 25.96 7.31
CA LEU A 151 11.54 24.53 7.06
C LEU A 151 10.15 23.93 7.31
N ALA A 152 9.51 24.28 8.43
CA ALA A 152 8.18 23.77 8.78
C ALA A 152 7.10 24.22 7.79
N VAL A 153 7.16 25.48 7.32
CA VAL A 153 6.18 26.05 6.38
C VAL A 153 6.40 25.56 4.94
N THR A 154 7.65 25.33 4.53
CA THR A 154 7.96 24.83 3.19
C THR A 154 7.86 23.31 3.08
N ASN A 155 7.65 22.59 4.17
CA ASN A 155 7.43 21.15 4.16
C ASN A 155 6.01 20.87 3.61
N GLY A 156 5.90 19.97 2.62
CA GLY A 156 4.64 19.59 1.97
C GLY A 156 3.61 18.90 2.87
N GLY A 157 3.94 18.64 4.13
CA GLY A 157 3.04 18.04 5.12
C GLY A 157 3.45 16.61 5.41
N THR A 158 2.46 15.72 5.46
CA THR A 158 2.65 14.28 5.75
C THR A 158 2.44 13.40 4.52
N ILE A 159 2.16 14.00 3.36
CA ILE A 159 2.14 13.27 2.09
C ILE A 159 3.62 13.14 1.69
N PRO A 160 4.17 11.92 1.65
CA PRO A 160 5.56 11.74 1.26
C PRO A 160 5.76 12.22 -0.18
N ASP A 161 6.89 12.85 -0.45
CA ASP A 161 7.34 13.05 -1.82
C ASP A 161 7.51 11.66 -2.43
N ARG A 162 6.76 11.37 -3.49
CA ARG A 162 6.69 10.03 -4.08
C ARG A 162 8.10 9.56 -4.42
N GLY A 163 8.46 8.40 -3.90
CA GLY A 163 9.71 7.70 -4.22
C GLY A 163 9.68 7.06 -5.59
N LEU A 164 9.57 7.85 -6.66
CA LEU A 164 9.87 7.34 -8.00
C LEU A 164 11.31 7.70 -8.32
N PHE A 165 12.15 6.69 -8.48
CA PHE A 165 13.53 6.88 -8.89
C PHE A 165 13.58 6.92 -10.40
N GLY A 166 14.15 7.98 -10.96
CA GLY A 166 14.47 7.99 -12.38
C GLY A 166 15.51 6.93 -12.68
N VAL A 167 15.29 6.14 -13.74
CA VAL A 167 16.25 5.17 -14.24
C VAL A 167 16.99 5.79 -15.42
N PHE A 168 18.32 5.77 -15.38
CA PHE A 168 19.17 6.43 -16.37
C PHE A 168 20.31 5.53 -16.86
N LEU A 169 20.74 5.74 -18.10
CA LEU A 169 22.02 5.27 -18.59
C LEU A 169 23.18 6.10 -17.99
N PRO A 170 24.44 5.60 -18.03
CA PRO A 170 25.60 6.35 -17.54
C PRO A 170 25.84 7.68 -18.26
N ASP A 171 25.32 7.82 -19.49
CA ASP A 171 25.36 9.07 -20.27
C ASP A 171 24.28 10.10 -19.86
N GLY A 172 23.45 9.76 -18.87
CA GLY A 172 22.36 10.60 -18.37
C GLY A 172 21.04 10.45 -19.13
N THR A 173 20.95 9.57 -20.12
CA THR A 173 19.70 9.32 -20.85
C THR A 173 18.69 8.62 -19.95
N ARG A 174 17.48 9.17 -19.82
CA ARG A 174 16.41 8.58 -19.02
C ARG A 174 15.75 7.42 -19.76
N VAL A 175 15.70 6.25 -19.14
CA VAL A 175 15.05 5.05 -19.70
C VAL A 175 13.69 4.76 -19.07
N GLY A 176 13.44 5.28 -17.87
CA GLY A 176 12.12 5.23 -17.23
C GLY A 176 12.15 5.62 -15.76
N GLU A 177 11.28 4.97 -14.99
CA GLU A 177 11.09 5.19 -13.56
C GLU A 177 10.96 3.83 -12.85
N LEU A 178 11.34 3.78 -11.57
CA LEU A 178 11.11 2.65 -10.67
C LEU A 178 10.53 3.15 -9.36
N ASP A 179 9.74 2.28 -8.73
CA ASP A 179 9.25 2.47 -7.36
C ASP A 179 10.39 2.41 -6.33
N GLU A 180 10.39 3.29 -5.33
CA GLU A 180 11.43 3.40 -4.29
C GLU A 180 11.57 2.12 -3.50
N GLU A 181 10.47 1.40 -3.24
CA GLU A 181 10.55 0.14 -2.52
C GLU A 181 11.22 -0.94 -3.38
N MET A 182 10.94 -0.94 -4.69
CA MET A 182 11.65 -1.79 -5.64
C MET A 182 13.16 -1.43 -5.66
N VAL A 183 13.50 -0.15 -5.66
CA VAL A 183 14.91 0.30 -5.59
C VAL A 183 15.56 -0.12 -4.27
N TYR A 184 14.84 0.01 -3.15
CA TYR A 184 15.30 -0.36 -1.82
C TYR A 184 15.55 -1.86 -1.67
N GLU A 185 14.73 -2.69 -2.31
CA GLU A 185 14.92 -4.14 -2.34
C GLU A 185 16.06 -4.59 -3.25
N THR A 186 16.38 -3.79 -4.27
CA THR A 186 17.33 -4.20 -5.31
C THR A 186 18.76 -3.80 -4.95
N ARG A 187 19.76 -4.49 -5.51
CA ARG A 187 21.19 -4.23 -5.28
C ARG A 187 21.94 -3.96 -6.59
N PRO A 188 23.04 -3.19 -6.57
CA PRO A 188 23.95 -3.11 -7.72
C PRO A 188 24.40 -4.50 -8.19
N GLY A 189 24.37 -4.72 -9.50
CA GLY A 189 24.62 -6.00 -10.17
C GLY A 189 23.36 -6.79 -10.52
N GLU A 190 22.23 -6.55 -9.84
CA GLU A 190 20.96 -7.22 -10.13
C GLU A 190 20.31 -6.70 -11.42
N THR A 191 19.50 -7.55 -12.05
CA THR A 191 18.81 -7.27 -13.30
C THR A 191 17.29 -7.16 -13.10
N PHE A 192 16.65 -6.23 -13.79
CA PHE A 192 15.21 -6.04 -13.77
C PHE A 192 14.66 -5.76 -15.17
N ILE A 193 13.37 -5.98 -15.37
CA ILE A 193 12.69 -5.73 -16.64
C ILE A 193 12.05 -4.34 -16.61
N LEU A 194 12.32 -3.49 -17.59
CA LEU A 194 11.64 -2.20 -17.77
C LEU A 194 11.21 -2.03 -19.22
N GLY A 195 9.91 -1.88 -19.43
CA GLY A 195 9.32 -1.98 -20.76
C GLY A 195 9.47 -3.41 -21.31
N ALA A 196 10.11 -3.54 -22.47
CA ALA A 196 10.37 -4.83 -23.11
C ALA A 196 11.84 -5.26 -23.03
N SER A 197 12.63 -4.66 -22.13
CA SER A 197 14.09 -4.85 -22.06
C SER A 197 14.54 -5.15 -20.64
N THR A 198 15.58 -5.99 -20.51
CA THR A 198 16.26 -6.25 -19.24
C THR A 198 17.41 -5.26 -19.06
N TRP A 199 17.51 -4.71 -17.85
CA TRP A 199 18.51 -3.73 -17.44
C TRP A 199 19.25 -4.26 -16.22
N ARG A 200 20.56 -4.03 -16.15
CA ARG A 200 21.40 -4.30 -14.98
C ARG A 200 21.64 -3.01 -14.22
N ILE A 201 21.54 -3.06 -12.90
CA ILE A 201 21.83 -1.90 -12.05
C ILE A 201 23.32 -1.79 -11.84
N GLU A 202 23.87 -0.63 -12.18
CA GLU A 202 25.28 -0.30 -11.94
C GLU A 202 25.45 0.43 -10.61
N ASP A 203 24.54 1.37 -10.32
CA ASP A 203 24.60 2.20 -9.12
C ASP A 203 23.22 2.70 -8.70
N ILE A 204 23.04 2.93 -7.40
CA ILE A 204 21.82 3.48 -6.79
C ILE A 204 22.23 4.65 -5.92
N THR A 205 21.82 5.86 -6.29
CA THR A 205 22.00 7.07 -5.48
C THR A 205 20.72 7.39 -4.71
N PHE A 206 20.66 8.56 -4.05
CA PHE A 206 19.46 9.00 -3.33
C PHE A 206 18.31 9.45 -4.24
N ASP A 207 18.56 9.70 -5.53
CA ASP A 207 17.58 10.30 -6.46
C ASP A 207 17.42 9.52 -7.79
N ARG A 208 18.31 8.57 -8.09
CA ARG A 208 18.27 7.83 -9.36
C ARG A 208 18.91 6.44 -9.29
N VAL A 209 18.56 5.62 -10.28
CA VAL A 209 19.19 4.33 -10.56
C VAL A 209 19.94 4.42 -11.89
N THR A 210 21.23 4.12 -11.88
CA THR A 210 22.04 4.05 -13.10
C THR A 210 22.08 2.60 -13.59
N VAL A 211 21.81 2.38 -14.87
CA VAL A 211 21.67 1.03 -15.45
C VAL A 211 22.45 0.85 -16.75
N SER A 212 22.77 -0.40 -17.09
CA SER A 212 23.26 -0.81 -18.40
C SER A 212 22.33 -1.85 -19.04
N PRO A 213 22.25 -1.94 -20.39
CA PRO A 213 21.47 -2.99 -21.05
C PRO A 213 22.00 -4.39 -20.70
N ALA A 214 21.11 -5.31 -20.33
CA ALA A 214 21.46 -6.70 -19.99
C ALA A 214 20.64 -7.72 -20.82
N PRO A 215 20.73 -7.68 -22.17
CA PRO A 215 19.94 -8.55 -23.04
C PRO A 215 20.23 -10.04 -22.78
N GLY A 216 19.17 -10.85 -22.79
CA GLY A 216 19.28 -12.30 -22.58
C GLY A 216 19.47 -12.74 -21.12
N GLN A 217 19.57 -11.80 -20.18
CA GLN A 217 19.54 -12.12 -18.75
C GLN A 217 18.11 -12.10 -18.21
N GLN A 218 17.84 -12.97 -17.25
CA GLN A 218 16.57 -12.95 -16.51
C GLN A 218 16.55 -11.70 -15.65
N GLY A 219 15.49 -10.90 -15.76
CA GLY A 219 15.29 -9.72 -14.93
C GLY A 219 14.16 -9.96 -13.93
N LYS A 220 14.33 -9.48 -12.69
CA LYS A 220 13.22 -9.36 -11.74
C LYS A 220 12.15 -8.45 -12.35
N MET A 221 10.89 -8.88 -12.30
CA MET A 221 9.79 -8.03 -12.74
C MET A 221 9.61 -6.94 -11.68
N PRO A 222 9.67 -5.64 -12.05
CA PRO A 222 9.43 -4.59 -11.09
C PRO A 222 7.98 -4.66 -10.65
N PHE A 223 7.76 -4.60 -9.34
CA PHE A 223 6.45 -4.33 -8.80
C PHE A 223 6.26 -2.83 -8.69
N TRP A 224 5.01 -2.41 -8.83
CA TRP A 224 4.58 -1.05 -8.58
C TRP A 224 3.62 -1.14 -7.41
N HIS A 225 3.96 -0.55 -6.27
CA HIS A 225 2.97 -0.40 -5.22
C HIS A 225 1.98 0.66 -5.70
N GLY A 226 0.89 0.20 -6.33
CA GLY A 226 -0.24 1.06 -6.64
C GLY A 226 -0.70 1.76 -5.35
N ASP A 227 -0.88 3.08 -5.43
CA ASP A 227 -1.16 3.98 -4.29
C ASP A 227 -2.04 3.30 -3.20
N GLY A 228 -1.40 2.92 -2.09
CA GLY A 228 -2.04 2.46 -0.86
C GLY A 228 -1.63 1.06 -0.37
N PRO A 229 -2.07 0.66 0.84
CA PRO A 229 -1.68 -0.59 1.51
C PRO A 229 -2.24 -1.88 0.86
N GLY A 230 -2.63 -1.83 -0.42
CA GLY A 230 -3.35 -2.89 -1.11
C GLY A 230 -4.74 -3.14 -0.55
N ARG A 231 -5.33 -4.30 -0.90
CA ARG A 231 -6.64 -4.73 -0.38
C ARG A 231 -6.57 -4.93 1.14
N PRO A 232 -7.44 -4.30 1.94
CA PRO A 232 -7.46 -4.53 3.38
C PRO A 232 -7.95 -5.93 3.71
N LEU A 233 -7.49 -6.50 4.83
CA LEU A 233 -7.85 -7.85 5.27
C LEU A 233 -9.38 -8.05 5.38
N GLU A 234 -10.11 -7.03 5.80
CA GLU A 234 -11.57 -7.09 5.92
C GLU A 234 -12.25 -7.35 4.57
N LEU A 235 -11.86 -6.60 3.54
CA LEU A 235 -12.33 -6.81 2.18
C LEU A 235 -11.81 -8.14 1.62
N GLY A 236 -10.57 -8.52 1.94
CA GLY A 236 -10.01 -9.81 1.54
C GLY A 236 -10.77 -11.01 2.10
N ARG A 237 -11.20 -10.97 3.36
CA ARG A 237 -12.06 -12.01 3.96
C ARG A 237 -13.43 -12.07 3.27
N ALA A 238 -14.05 -10.92 3.05
CA ALA A 238 -15.33 -10.84 2.36
C ALA A 238 -15.26 -11.37 0.92
N PHE A 239 -14.16 -11.07 0.23
CA PHE A 239 -13.87 -11.58 -1.11
C PHE A 239 -13.71 -13.10 -1.11
N GLY A 240 -12.95 -13.65 -0.16
CA GLY A 240 -12.78 -15.10 0.00
C GLY A 240 -14.09 -15.82 0.34
N GLU A 241 -14.88 -15.26 1.25
CA GLU A 241 -16.20 -15.79 1.63
C GLU A 241 -17.18 -15.75 0.45
N PHE A 242 -17.17 -14.66 -0.33
CA PHE A 242 -17.95 -14.54 -1.56
C PHE A 242 -17.60 -15.67 -2.54
N ILE A 243 -16.32 -15.86 -2.84
CA ILE A 243 -15.87 -16.94 -3.73
C ILE A 243 -16.35 -18.29 -3.22
N ARG A 244 -16.12 -18.59 -1.94
CA ARG A 244 -16.54 -19.87 -1.34
C ARG A 244 -18.05 -20.08 -1.44
N THR A 245 -18.84 -19.09 -1.07
CA THR A 245 -20.31 -19.16 -1.08
C THR A 245 -20.86 -19.38 -2.49
N ILE A 246 -20.30 -18.68 -3.49
CA ILE A 246 -20.70 -18.87 -4.89
C ILE A 246 -20.27 -20.25 -5.42
N ARG A 247 -19.10 -20.78 -5.00
CA ARG A 247 -18.64 -22.12 -5.38
C ARG A 247 -19.43 -23.26 -4.77
N GLU A 248 -19.94 -23.07 -3.55
CA GLU A 248 -20.73 -24.08 -2.83
C GLU A 248 -22.14 -24.26 -3.41
N ARG A 249 -22.60 -23.32 -4.26
CA ARG A 249 -23.89 -23.37 -4.95
C ARG A 249 -23.79 -24.08 -6.29
N ASP A 250 -24.91 -24.63 -6.74
CA ASP A 250 -25.06 -25.03 -8.14
C ASP A 250 -25.04 -23.80 -9.06
N GLY A 251 -24.72 -24.01 -10.34
CA GLY A 251 -24.53 -22.93 -11.30
C GLY A 251 -25.75 -22.01 -11.50
N ALA A 252 -26.97 -22.54 -11.38
CA ALA A 252 -28.19 -21.74 -11.50
C ALA A 252 -28.42 -20.89 -10.24
N SER A 253 -28.32 -21.50 -9.06
CA SER A 253 -28.42 -20.76 -7.79
C SER A 253 -27.33 -19.69 -7.63
N ALA A 254 -26.11 -19.97 -8.10
CA ALA A 254 -25.01 -19.01 -8.11
C ALA A 254 -25.31 -17.82 -9.03
N TYR A 255 -25.80 -18.10 -10.24
CA TYR A 255 -26.22 -17.08 -11.20
C TYR A 255 -27.31 -16.17 -10.63
N ASP A 256 -28.36 -16.77 -10.04
CA ASP A 256 -29.49 -16.01 -9.48
C ASP A 256 -29.06 -15.11 -8.31
N GLU A 257 -28.12 -15.56 -7.46
CA GLU A 257 -27.55 -14.72 -6.39
C GLU A 257 -26.73 -13.55 -6.95
N LEU A 258 -25.90 -13.79 -7.98
CA LEU A 258 -25.07 -12.76 -8.59
C LEU A 258 -25.92 -11.65 -9.22
N VAL A 259 -26.96 -12.01 -9.97
CA VAL A 259 -27.88 -11.04 -10.57
C VAL A 259 -28.71 -10.35 -9.48
N GLY A 260 -29.31 -11.12 -8.57
CA GLY A 260 -30.29 -10.61 -7.62
C GLY A 260 -29.71 -9.81 -6.44
N ARG A 261 -28.47 -10.10 -6.02
CA ARG A 261 -27.89 -9.51 -4.79
C ARG A 261 -26.59 -8.74 -5.00
N HIS A 262 -25.87 -9.01 -6.09
CA HIS A 262 -24.61 -8.32 -6.38
C HIS A 262 -24.76 -7.26 -7.48
N GLY A 263 -25.93 -7.21 -8.14
CA GLY A 263 -26.22 -6.22 -9.19
C GLY A 263 -25.46 -6.49 -10.49
N LEU A 264 -25.14 -7.75 -10.77
CA LEU A 264 -24.48 -8.13 -12.02
C LEU A 264 -25.51 -8.27 -13.14
N ASP A 265 -25.10 -7.93 -14.36
CA ASP A 265 -25.83 -8.30 -15.56
C ASP A 265 -25.61 -9.79 -15.92
N ASP A 266 -26.37 -10.29 -16.90
CA ASP A 266 -26.33 -11.71 -17.32
C ASP A 266 -24.91 -12.16 -17.73
N LEU A 267 -24.20 -11.34 -18.50
CA LEU A 267 -22.85 -11.67 -18.99
C LEU A 267 -21.86 -11.71 -17.83
N ALA A 268 -21.91 -10.74 -16.93
CA ALA A 268 -21.06 -10.68 -15.75
C ALA A 268 -21.31 -11.89 -14.83
N ALA A 269 -22.57 -12.22 -14.55
CA ALA A 269 -22.91 -13.35 -13.69
C ALA A 269 -22.41 -14.69 -14.27
N ARG A 270 -22.62 -14.93 -15.57
CA ARG A 270 -22.09 -16.11 -16.26
C ARG A 270 -20.56 -16.17 -16.23
N ASN A 271 -19.90 -15.04 -16.46
CA ASN A 271 -18.43 -14.97 -16.42
C ASN A 271 -17.87 -15.30 -15.03
N VAL A 272 -18.51 -14.86 -13.94
CA VAL A 272 -18.10 -15.23 -12.58
C VAL A 272 -18.22 -16.74 -12.38
N VAL A 273 -19.37 -17.34 -12.70
CA VAL A 273 -19.59 -18.78 -12.52
C VAL A 273 -18.59 -19.60 -13.34
N GLN A 274 -18.37 -19.23 -14.60
CA GLN A 274 -17.43 -19.88 -15.49
C GLN A 274 -15.99 -19.74 -14.99
N TYR A 275 -15.54 -18.52 -14.69
CA TYR A 275 -14.18 -18.25 -14.25
C TYR A 275 -13.82 -19.03 -12.98
N LEU A 276 -14.75 -19.08 -12.04
CA LEU A 276 -14.60 -19.83 -10.81
C LEU A 276 -14.59 -21.37 -11.04
N ALA A 277 -15.28 -21.86 -12.08
CA ALA A 277 -15.25 -23.27 -12.46
C ALA A 277 -13.91 -23.65 -13.11
N GLU A 278 -13.42 -22.82 -14.03
CA GLU A 278 -12.10 -23.00 -14.67
C GLU A 278 -10.97 -23.01 -13.63
N GLN A 279 -11.03 -22.12 -12.63
CA GLN A 279 -10.04 -22.10 -11.55
C GLN A 279 -10.07 -23.41 -10.73
N ALA A 280 -11.25 -23.92 -10.43
CA ALA A 280 -11.41 -25.19 -9.71
C ALA A 280 -10.88 -26.38 -10.52
N GLU A 281 -11.11 -26.38 -11.83
CA GLU A 281 -10.59 -27.41 -12.75
C GLU A 281 -9.05 -27.36 -12.81
N ALA A 282 -8.47 -26.17 -12.90
CA ALA A 282 -7.02 -25.98 -13.01
C ALA A 282 -6.26 -26.35 -11.72
N THR A 283 -6.83 -26.00 -10.55
CA THR A 283 -6.09 -26.07 -9.27
C THR A 283 -6.71 -27.03 -8.24
N GLY A 284 -7.78 -27.73 -8.60
CA GLY A 284 -8.51 -28.67 -7.75
C GLY A 284 -9.39 -28.01 -6.68
N SER A 285 -9.10 -26.76 -6.30
CA SER A 285 -9.89 -25.96 -5.38
C SER A 285 -9.74 -24.48 -5.71
N VAL A 286 -10.76 -23.68 -5.39
CA VAL A 286 -10.67 -22.23 -5.53
C VAL A 286 -10.16 -21.60 -4.22
N PRO A 287 -9.19 -20.66 -4.28
CA PRO A 287 -8.74 -19.91 -3.10
C PRO A 287 -9.90 -19.16 -2.44
N SER A 288 -9.99 -19.20 -1.11
CA SER A 288 -11.08 -18.58 -0.34
C SER A 288 -10.62 -18.09 1.04
N ASP A 289 -11.56 -17.61 1.85
CA ASP A 289 -11.32 -17.22 3.25
C ASP A 289 -10.86 -18.40 4.13
N ARG A 290 -11.05 -19.64 3.66
CA ARG A 290 -10.73 -20.88 4.40
C ARG A 290 -9.77 -21.81 3.65
N THR A 291 -9.42 -21.48 2.41
CA THR A 291 -8.58 -22.33 1.56
C THR A 291 -7.46 -21.48 0.96
N ILE A 292 -6.23 -21.80 1.33
CA ILE A 292 -5.02 -21.32 0.65
C ILE A 292 -4.63 -22.38 -0.37
N VAL A 293 -4.41 -21.97 -1.61
CA VAL A 293 -3.94 -22.87 -2.67
C VAL A 293 -2.47 -22.57 -2.95
N VAL A 294 -1.63 -23.60 -2.89
CA VAL A 294 -0.22 -23.52 -3.29
C VAL A 294 -0.07 -24.20 -4.63
N GLU A 295 0.08 -23.40 -5.67
CA GLU A 295 0.26 -23.87 -7.04
C GLU A 295 1.74 -23.91 -7.37
N ARG A 296 2.17 -24.95 -8.09
CA ARG A 296 3.55 -25.10 -8.54
C ARG A 296 3.59 -25.52 -9.99
N PHE A 297 4.31 -24.77 -10.80
CA PHE A 297 4.52 -25.05 -12.22
C PHE A 297 5.96 -24.69 -12.62
N ARG A 298 6.36 -25.09 -13.83
CA ARG A 298 7.61 -24.61 -14.44
C ARG A 298 7.27 -23.52 -15.43
N ASP A 299 8.06 -22.46 -15.46
CA ASP A 299 7.94 -21.46 -16.52
C ASP A 299 8.53 -21.96 -17.85
N ASP A 300 8.47 -21.11 -18.88
CA ASP A 300 8.96 -21.45 -20.23
C ASP A 300 10.47 -21.71 -20.28
N LEU A 301 11.23 -21.27 -19.27
CA LEU A 301 12.67 -21.53 -19.13
C LEU A 301 12.96 -22.81 -18.33
N GLY A 302 11.92 -23.42 -17.74
CA GLY A 302 12.02 -24.62 -16.93
C GLY A 302 12.23 -24.35 -15.44
N ASP A 303 12.27 -23.08 -15.03
CA ASP A 303 12.44 -22.69 -13.63
C ASP A 303 11.16 -22.97 -12.84
N TRP A 304 11.31 -23.42 -11.60
CA TRP A 304 10.16 -23.64 -10.73
C TRP A 304 9.55 -22.31 -10.28
N ARG A 305 8.23 -22.20 -10.45
CA ARG A 305 7.40 -21.14 -9.87
C ARG A 305 6.49 -21.75 -8.81
N VAL A 306 6.39 -21.08 -7.66
CA VAL A 306 5.46 -21.43 -6.58
C VAL A 306 4.59 -20.21 -6.31
N CYS A 307 3.29 -20.35 -6.54
CA CYS A 307 2.30 -19.29 -6.32
C CYS A 307 1.43 -19.64 -5.11
N ILE A 308 1.34 -18.70 -4.16
CA ILE A 308 0.45 -18.83 -3.00
C ILE A 308 -0.79 -17.98 -3.27
N HIS A 309 -1.91 -18.64 -3.53
CA HIS A 309 -3.18 -17.97 -3.76
C HIS A 309 -3.94 -17.80 -2.46
N SER A 310 -4.19 -16.54 -2.10
CA SER A 310 -4.92 -16.14 -0.90
C SER A 310 -5.67 -14.82 -1.17
N PRO A 311 -6.87 -14.62 -0.62
CA PRO A 311 -7.64 -13.40 -0.85
C PRO A 311 -7.29 -12.25 0.12
N PHE A 312 -6.38 -12.46 1.08
CA PHE A 312 -6.21 -11.58 2.25
C PHE A 312 -5.49 -10.25 2.03
N GLY A 313 -4.94 -10.04 0.82
CA GLY A 313 -4.35 -8.77 0.41
C GLY A 313 -2.95 -8.50 0.97
N THR A 314 -2.35 -7.41 0.50
CA THR A 314 -0.96 -7.02 0.76
C THR A 314 -0.58 -6.96 2.25
N PRO A 315 -1.44 -6.47 3.19
CA PRO A 315 -1.08 -6.42 4.61
C PRO A 315 -0.81 -7.79 5.24
N VAL A 316 -1.28 -8.87 4.61
CA VAL A 316 -0.96 -10.26 4.99
C VAL A 316 0.15 -10.83 4.11
N HIS A 317 0.10 -10.57 2.80
CA HIS A 317 1.04 -11.18 1.85
C HIS A 317 2.46 -10.66 2.00
N ALA A 318 2.66 -9.37 2.28
CA ALA A 318 3.99 -8.78 2.46
C ALA A 318 4.79 -9.43 3.61
N PRO A 319 4.27 -9.51 4.85
CA PRO A 319 5.00 -10.20 5.93
C PRO A 319 5.15 -11.71 5.68
N TRP A 320 4.21 -12.34 4.97
CA TRP A 320 4.37 -13.74 4.55
C TRP A 320 5.53 -13.90 3.57
N ALA A 321 5.63 -13.04 2.56
CA ALA A 321 6.71 -13.05 1.58
C ALA A 321 8.07 -12.93 2.28
N MET A 322 8.23 -11.97 3.20
CA MET A 322 9.46 -11.80 4.00
C MET A 322 9.83 -13.09 4.78
N ALA A 323 8.85 -13.68 5.47
CA ALA A 323 9.09 -14.88 6.28
C ALA A 323 9.40 -16.12 5.43
N ILE A 324 8.70 -16.27 4.29
CA ILE A 324 8.88 -17.38 3.35
C ILE A 324 10.23 -17.26 2.66
N GLN A 325 10.57 -16.07 2.15
CA GLN A 325 11.84 -15.80 1.49
C GLN A 325 13.01 -16.13 2.43
N HIS A 326 12.99 -15.58 3.65
CA HIS A 326 14.03 -15.86 4.65
C HIS A 326 14.18 -17.38 4.90
N ARG A 327 13.06 -18.08 5.14
CA ARG A 327 13.09 -19.51 5.43
C ARG A 327 13.57 -20.36 4.26
N LEU A 328 13.16 -20.03 3.04
CA LEU A 328 13.57 -20.78 1.85
C LEU A 328 15.04 -20.56 1.54
N SER A 329 15.52 -19.30 1.58
CA SER A 329 16.93 -18.96 1.38
C SER A 329 17.82 -19.65 2.41
N THR A 330 17.44 -19.67 3.69
CA THR A 330 18.22 -20.36 4.74
C THR A 330 18.19 -21.88 4.62
N ARG A 331 17.04 -22.48 4.23
CA ARG A 331 16.89 -23.94 4.23
C ARG A 331 17.51 -24.60 2.99
N PHE A 332 17.40 -23.97 1.84
CA PHE A 332 17.77 -24.56 0.56
C PHE A 332 19.05 -23.98 -0.02
N GLU A 333 19.61 -22.92 0.59
CA GLU A 333 20.82 -22.23 0.12
C GLU A 333 20.73 -21.81 -1.36
N VAL A 334 19.51 -21.54 -1.83
CA VAL A 334 19.23 -21.03 -3.17
C VAL A 334 18.75 -19.58 -3.10
N PRO A 335 19.08 -18.75 -4.10
CA PRO A 335 18.43 -17.45 -4.26
C PRO A 335 16.91 -17.64 -4.40
N VAL A 336 16.14 -16.87 -3.64
CA VAL A 336 14.67 -16.86 -3.71
C VAL A 336 14.22 -15.45 -4.00
N ASP A 337 13.68 -15.28 -5.20
CA ASP A 337 13.02 -14.06 -5.60
C ASP A 337 11.53 -14.15 -5.26
N THR A 338 11.05 -13.14 -4.55
CA THR A 338 9.63 -12.93 -4.27
C THR A 338 9.11 -11.79 -5.11
N MET A 339 7.88 -11.97 -5.62
CA MET A 339 7.10 -10.98 -6.35
C MET A 339 5.80 -10.72 -5.61
#